data_AF-A0A3M1WRG1-F1
#
_entry.id   AF-A0A3M1WRG1-F1
#
_cell.length_a   1.000
_cell.length_b   1.000
_cell.length_c   1.000
_cell.angle_alpha   90.00
_cell.angle_beta   90.00
_cell.angle_gamma   90.00
#
_symmetry.space_group_name_H-M   'P 1'
#
loop_
_entity.id
_entity.type
_entity.pdbx_description
1 polymer ?
#
loop_
_entity_poly.entity_id
_entity_poly.type
_entity_poly.pdbx_seq_one_letter_code
_entity_poly.pdbx_strand_id
1 'polypeptide(L)'
;MKHILLLLLGLLLLQVLAAQPIRARLGWLPPQEAQLDSQTFLLQARPHLWWNGFAGLQPGVAIEGGRPGHTLALLLSYNSGLMTVPSPDSVLWRFADSFPRFNYALRYEVPLPLSGGQWQAHLESAFRDGLHRHGAWLAVQGVQGPNKRAEHRFAAGYRYLNRPRNASRDYLLTPDLWTTGRSQAYFWAAYRWHVTTEKKTQHQLSLNLRATGPGSQASYSWLEGSWLSTGRWRGFDLRGRAFARYGSGLPPVESRLYLAGASPEEMWTEPLLRARGWVPATWLESDRGRQPYHLHYGG
;
A
#
# COMPACT_ATOMS: atom_id res chain seq x y z
N MET A 1 -18.56 5.22 -12.76
CA MET A 1 -17.19 4.65 -12.75
C MET A 1 -16.87 3.73 -11.56
N LYS A 2 -17.17 4.08 -10.28
CA LYS A 2 -16.86 3.22 -9.10
C LYS A 2 -17.36 1.77 -9.22
N HIS A 3 -18.56 1.58 -9.78
CA HIS A 3 -19.15 0.24 -9.94
C HIS A 3 -18.56 -0.56 -11.10
N ILE A 4 -18.05 0.09 -12.15
CA ILE A 4 -17.57 -0.58 -13.37
C ILE A 4 -16.23 -1.29 -13.13
N LEU A 5 -15.31 -0.64 -12.39
CA LEU A 5 -14.03 -1.26 -12.07
C LEU A 5 -14.21 -2.47 -11.14
N LEU A 6 -15.08 -2.35 -10.12
CA LEU A 6 -15.44 -3.45 -9.23
C LEU A 6 -16.16 -4.59 -9.95
N LEU A 7 -17.01 -4.29 -10.93
CA LEU A 7 -17.67 -5.29 -11.78
C LEU A 7 -16.66 -6.01 -12.69
N LEU A 8 -15.74 -5.29 -13.33
CA LEU A 8 -14.70 -5.90 -14.17
C LEU A 8 -13.72 -6.74 -13.34
N LEU A 9 -13.31 -6.25 -12.17
CA LEU A 9 -12.54 -7.00 -11.18
C LEU A 9 -13.27 -8.26 -10.73
N GLY A 10 -14.56 -8.14 -10.40
CA GLY A 10 -15.41 -9.24 -9.98
C GLY A 10 -15.57 -10.29 -11.07
N LEU A 11 -15.79 -9.87 -12.32
CA LEU A 11 -15.92 -10.76 -13.48
C LEU A 11 -14.61 -11.48 -13.81
N LEU A 12 -13.46 -10.81 -13.71
CA LEU A 12 -12.15 -11.44 -13.91
C LEU A 12 -11.81 -12.42 -12.78
N LEU A 13 -12.13 -12.08 -11.53
CA LEU A 13 -11.97 -13.00 -10.39
C LEU A 13 -12.89 -14.21 -10.53
N LEU A 14 -14.16 -13.99 -10.90
CA LEU A 14 -15.16 -15.05 -11.11
C LEU A 14 -14.76 -15.97 -12.26
N GLN A 15 -14.30 -15.45 -13.39
CA GLN A 15 -13.86 -16.29 -14.51
C GLN A 15 -12.64 -17.14 -14.16
N VAL A 16 -11.68 -16.60 -13.41
CA VAL A 16 -10.48 -17.37 -13.04
C VAL A 16 -10.76 -18.37 -11.91
N LEU A 17 -11.62 -18.03 -10.95
CA LEU A 17 -12.00 -18.92 -9.85
C LEU A 17 -13.03 -19.98 -10.26
N ALA A 18 -13.94 -19.69 -11.19
CA ALA A 18 -15.00 -20.63 -11.60
C ALA A 18 -14.49 -21.73 -12.56
N ALA A 19 -13.33 -21.54 -13.18
CA ALA A 19 -12.80 -22.47 -14.18
C ALA A 19 -11.90 -23.58 -13.60
N GLN A 20 -11.66 -23.61 -12.28
CA GLN A 20 -10.69 -24.49 -11.64
C GLN A 20 -11.19 -25.01 -10.29
N PRO A 21 -10.81 -26.24 -9.87
CA PRO A 21 -11.12 -26.72 -8.54
C PRO A 21 -10.43 -25.88 -7.45
N ILE A 22 -11.19 -25.53 -6.41
CA ILE A 22 -10.72 -24.77 -5.26
C ILE A 22 -10.61 -25.71 -4.06
N ARG A 23 -9.45 -25.72 -3.41
CA ARG A 23 -9.25 -26.40 -2.13
C ARG A 23 -9.11 -25.35 -1.04
N ALA A 24 -10.01 -25.37 -0.06
CA ALA A 24 -9.96 -24.48 1.10
C ALA A 24 -9.52 -25.25 2.36
N ARG A 25 -8.69 -24.63 3.19
CA ARG A 25 -8.31 -25.16 4.51
C ARG A 25 -8.23 -24.07 5.57
N LEU A 26 -8.35 -24.47 6.84
CA LEU A 26 -8.01 -23.63 7.98
C LEU A 26 -6.56 -23.87 8.38
N GLY A 27 -5.86 -22.83 8.81
CA GLY A 27 -4.55 -22.98 9.43
C GLY A 27 -3.91 -21.63 9.78
N TRP A 28 -2.74 -21.66 10.40
CA TRP A 28 -2.11 -20.45 10.96
C TRP A 28 -1.22 -19.66 9.99
N LEU A 29 -0.61 -20.34 9.01
CA LEU A 29 0.38 -19.76 8.09
C LEU A 29 -0.07 -19.88 6.64
N PRO A 30 0.16 -18.90 5.76
CA PRO A 30 -0.19 -18.99 4.36
C PRO A 30 0.37 -20.26 3.69
N PRO A 31 -0.26 -20.78 2.63
CA PRO A 31 0.27 -21.94 1.91
C PRO A 31 1.67 -21.64 1.39
N GLN A 32 2.60 -22.57 1.62
CA GLN A 32 3.94 -22.47 1.02
C GLN A 32 3.87 -22.84 -0.46
N GLU A 33 4.76 -22.27 -1.27
CA GLU A 33 4.80 -22.50 -2.72
C GLU A 33 4.90 -23.99 -3.08
N ALA A 34 5.66 -24.77 -2.31
CA ALA A 34 5.78 -26.23 -2.48
C ALA A 34 4.47 -27.01 -2.30
N GLN A 35 3.43 -26.39 -1.74
CA GLN A 35 2.10 -27.00 -1.55
C GLN A 35 1.11 -26.61 -2.65
N LEU A 36 1.51 -25.70 -3.54
CA LEU A 36 0.67 -25.22 -4.63
C LEU A 36 0.80 -26.17 -5.82
N ASP A 37 -0.35 -26.62 -6.33
CA ASP A 37 -0.42 -27.37 -7.58
C ASP A 37 -0.93 -26.46 -8.70
N SER A 38 -0.49 -26.76 -9.91
CA SER A 38 -0.90 -26.09 -11.15
C SER A 38 -2.40 -26.20 -11.44
N GLN A 39 -3.05 -27.30 -11.02
CA GLN A 39 -4.45 -27.59 -11.36
C GLN A 39 -5.45 -27.16 -10.29
N THR A 40 -5.00 -26.88 -9.06
CA THR A 40 -5.88 -26.61 -7.93
C THR A 40 -5.51 -25.29 -7.26
N PHE A 41 -6.49 -24.41 -7.08
CA PHE A 41 -6.28 -23.18 -6.32
C PHE A 41 -6.37 -23.50 -4.82
N LEU A 42 -5.26 -23.35 -4.09
CA LEU A 42 -5.20 -23.62 -2.66
C LEU A 42 -5.43 -22.33 -1.87
N LEU A 43 -6.54 -22.27 -1.13
CA LEU A 43 -6.88 -21.18 -0.22
C LEU A 43 -6.73 -21.60 1.22
N GLN A 44 -6.20 -20.70 2.04
CA GLN A 44 -6.12 -20.89 3.47
C GLN A 44 -6.70 -19.71 4.24
N ALA A 45 -7.66 -20.01 5.09
CA ALA A 45 -8.25 -19.06 6.01
C ALA A 45 -7.59 -19.15 7.39
N ARG A 46 -7.31 -18.00 8.00
CA ARG A 46 -6.76 -17.87 9.35
C ARG A 46 -7.46 -16.77 10.13
N PRO A 47 -7.65 -16.93 11.46
CA PRO A 47 -8.07 -15.83 12.31
C PRO A 47 -7.11 -14.63 12.17
N HIS A 48 -7.68 -13.44 12.22
CA HIS A 48 -6.94 -12.18 12.22
C HIS A 48 -7.44 -11.33 13.39
N LEU A 49 -6.52 -10.65 14.06
CA LEU A 49 -6.85 -9.67 15.09
C LEU A 49 -5.95 -8.46 14.88
N TRP A 50 -6.57 -7.29 14.83
CA TRP A 50 -5.89 -6.00 14.80
C TRP A 50 -6.46 -5.05 15.84
N TRP A 51 -5.80 -3.93 16.05
CA TRP A 51 -6.28 -2.86 16.91
C TRP A 51 -5.78 -1.50 16.39
N ASN A 52 -6.63 -0.49 16.51
CA ASN A 52 -6.22 0.91 16.45
C ASN A 52 -7.05 1.77 17.41
N GLY A 53 -6.53 2.94 17.75
CA GLY A 53 -7.11 3.82 18.76
C GLY A 53 -8.45 4.46 18.38
N PHE A 54 -8.90 4.39 17.12
CA PHE A 54 -10.18 4.97 16.71
C PHE A 54 -11.32 3.96 16.60
N ALA A 55 -11.07 2.82 15.95
CA ALA A 55 -12.05 1.76 15.72
C ALA A 55 -11.97 0.62 16.75
N GLY A 56 -10.96 0.64 17.62
CA GLY A 56 -10.80 -0.35 18.67
C GLY A 56 -10.28 -1.70 18.16
N LEU A 57 -10.65 -2.78 18.86
CA LEU A 57 -10.32 -4.14 18.45
C LEU A 57 -11.00 -4.50 17.11
N GLN A 58 -10.24 -5.17 16.25
CA GLN A 58 -10.63 -5.54 14.90
C GLN A 58 -10.46 -7.05 14.67
N PRO A 59 -11.35 -7.90 15.21
CA PRO A 59 -11.36 -9.32 14.87
C PRO A 59 -11.74 -9.51 13.39
N GLY A 60 -11.16 -10.54 12.77
CA GLY A 60 -11.34 -10.79 11.35
C GLY A 60 -10.83 -12.14 10.88
N VAL A 61 -10.84 -12.31 9.56
CA VAL A 61 -10.30 -13.47 8.86
C VAL A 61 -9.41 -13.01 7.72
N ALA A 62 -8.23 -13.61 7.62
CA ALA A 62 -7.35 -13.48 6.47
C ALA A 62 -7.43 -14.77 5.65
N ILE A 63 -7.67 -14.64 4.36
CA ILE A 63 -7.72 -15.72 3.38
C ILE A 63 -6.60 -15.46 2.39
N GLU A 64 -5.61 -16.35 2.38
CA GLU A 64 -4.43 -16.22 1.54
C GLU A 64 -4.20 -17.53 0.80
N GLY A 65 -3.75 -17.44 -0.44
CA GLY A 65 -3.58 -18.63 -1.25
C GLY A 65 -3.28 -18.34 -2.70
N GLY A 66 -3.26 -19.40 -3.50
CA GLY A 66 -2.82 -19.28 -4.87
C GLY A 66 -2.68 -20.60 -5.59
N ARG A 67 -2.04 -20.49 -6.75
CA ARG A 67 -1.39 -21.57 -7.50
C ARG A 67 -0.11 -21.00 -8.11
N PRO A 68 0.80 -21.77 -8.72
CA PRO A 68 2.03 -21.22 -9.28
C PRO A 68 1.74 -20.01 -10.20
N GLY A 69 2.36 -18.87 -9.87
CA GLY A 69 2.19 -17.59 -10.55
C GLY A 69 0.94 -16.77 -10.18
N HIS A 70 -0.05 -17.35 -9.48
CA HIS A 70 -1.27 -16.66 -9.06
C HIS A 70 -1.32 -16.52 -7.55
N THR A 71 -1.53 -15.30 -7.05
CA THR A 71 -1.65 -15.06 -5.61
C THR A 71 -2.93 -14.29 -5.30
N LEU A 72 -3.65 -14.73 -4.27
CA LEU A 72 -4.84 -14.08 -3.73
C LEU A 72 -4.61 -13.82 -2.24
N ALA A 73 -4.90 -12.60 -1.81
CA ALA A 73 -4.97 -12.25 -0.39
C ALA A 73 -6.24 -11.42 -0.14
N LEU A 74 -7.09 -11.90 0.75
CA LEU A 74 -8.31 -11.23 1.21
C LEU A 74 -8.28 -11.12 2.73
N LEU A 75 -8.46 -9.91 3.23
CA LEU A 75 -8.67 -9.61 4.65
C LEU A 75 -10.08 -9.07 4.81
N LEU A 76 -10.80 -9.59 5.79
CA LEU A 76 -12.08 -9.07 6.26
C LEU A 76 -11.99 -8.87 7.78
N SER A 77 -12.39 -7.70 8.29
CA SER A 77 -12.38 -7.42 9.73
C SER A 77 -13.56 -6.57 10.17
N TYR A 78 -13.99 -6.76 11.42
CA TYR A 78 -15.06 -5.99 12.06
C TYR A 78 -14.50 -4.98 13.06
N ASN A 79 -14.94 -3.73 13.00
CA ASN A 79 -14.52 -2.67 13.92
C ASN A 79 -15.44 -2.68 15.15
N SER A 80 -14.93 -3.11 16.31
CA SER A 80 -15.74 -3.32 17.51
C SER A 80 -16.00 -2.07 18.35
N GLY A 81 -15.16 -1.05 18.26
CA GLY A 81 -15.18 0.10 19.18
C GLY A 81 -14.66 -0.22 20.60
N LEU A 82 -14.21 -1.45 20.86
CA LEU A 82 -13.63 -1.83 22.15
C LEU A 82 -12.19 -1.33 22.25
N MET A 83 -11.80 -0.84 23.43
CA MET A 83 -10.44 -0.30 23.67
C MET A 83 -10.10 0.87 22.74
N THR A 84 -11.06 1.73 22.42
CA THR A 84 -10.78 2.98 21.71
C THR A 84 -10.06 3.96 22.63
N VAL A 85 -9.23 4.80 22.04
CA VAL A 85 -8.51 5.86 22.72
C VAL A 85 -9.20 7.18 22.38
N PRO A 86 -9.63 7.97 23.38
CA PRO A 86 -10.21 9.29 23.11
C PRO A 86 -9.27 10.15 22.25
N SER A 87 -9.82 10.91 21.31
CA SER A 87 -9.05 11.95 20.63
C SER A 87 -9.27 13.27 21.35
N PRO A 88 -8.21 14.00 21.76
CA PRO A 88 -8.35 15.36 22.27
C PRO A 88 -9.06 16.28 21.26
N ASP A 89 -8.82 16.05 19.96
CA ASP A 89 -9.29 16.90 18.87
C ASP A 89 -10.64 16.49 18.26
N SER A 90 -11.26 15.39 18.72
CA SER A 90 -12.51 14.93 18.13
C SER A 90 -13.70 15.14 19.08
N VAL A 91 -14.72 15.87 18.63
CA VAL A 91 -16.02 15.92 19.31
C VAL A 91 -16.81 14.62 19.04
N LEU A 92 -16.35 13.81 18.08
CA LEU A 92 -17.05 12.65 17.54
C LEU A 92 -16.71 11.31 18.21
N TRP A 93 -15.68 11.23 19.07
CA TRP A 93 -15.33 9.97 19.75
C TRP A 93 -16.45 9.40 20.64
N ARG A 94 -17.43 10.24 21.01
CA ARG A 94 -18.58 9.86 21.85
C ARG A 94 -19.70 9.12 21.10
N PHE A 95 -19.63 8.97 19.78
CA PHE A 95 -20.70 8.35 18.99
C PHE A 95 -20.30 7.01 18.37
N ALA A 96 -21.08 5.97 18.65
CA ALA A 96 -20.88 4.59 18.21
C ALA A 96 -20.97 4.38 16.68
N ASP A 97 -21.39 5.39 15.91
CA ASP A 97 -21.47 5.36 14.44
C ASP A 97 -20.39 6.21 13.74
N SER A 98 -19.36 6.65 14.48
CA SER A 98 -18.29 7.52 13.95
C SER A 98 -17.27 6.77 13.06
N PHE A 99 -17.13 5.46 13.20
CA PHE A 99 -16.27 4.62 12.38
C PHE A 99 -17.06 3.61 11.53
N PRO A 100 -16.59 3.26 10.31
CA PRO A 100 -17.19 2.17 9.54
C PRO A 100 -17.12 0.85 10.30
N ARG A 101 -18.14 -0.01 10.20
CA ARG A 101 -18.18 -1.29 10.94
C ARG A 101 -17.30 -2.39 10.35
N PHE A 102 -16.95 -2.29 9.07
CA PHE A 102 -16.19 -3.33 8.37
C PHE A 102 -15.00 -2.72 7.64
N ASN A 103 -13.88 -3.46 7.65
CA ASN A 103 -12.78 -3.24 6.72
C ASN A 103 -12.61 -4.44 5.80
N TYR A 104 -12.08 -4.19 4.62
CA TYR A 104 -11.56 -5.24 3.76
C TYR A 104 -10.28 -4.80 3.05
N ALA A 105 -9.48 -5.79 2.65
CA ALA A 105 -8.39 -5.61 1.71
C ALA A 105 -8.26 -6.84 0.82
N LEU A 106 -8.39 -6.66 -0.48
CA LEU A 106 -8.23 -7.66 -1.52
C LEU A 106 -6.99 -7.32 -2.34
N ARG A 107 -6.16 -8.31 -2.59
CA ARG A 107 -5.07 -8.29 -3.56
C ARG A 107 -5.15 -9.55 -4.41
N TYR A 108 -4.97 -9.39 -5.70
CA TYR A 108 -4.88 -10.50 -6.63
C TYR A 108 -3.78 -10.23 -7.65
N GLU A 109 -2.91 -11.21 -7.86
CA GLU A 109 -1.80 -11.14 -8.80
C GLU A 109 -1.88 -12.34 -9.74
N VAL A 110 -1.71 -12.09 -11.03
CA VAL A 110 -1.91 -13.07 -12.10
C VAL A 110 -0.79 -12.91 -13.13
N PRO A 111 -0.16 -14.00 -13.61
CA PRO A 111 0.85 -13.91 -14.65
C PRO A 111 0.16 -13.63 -15.99
N LEU A 112 0.81 -12.84 -16.84
CA LEU A 112 0.34 -12.59 -18.20
C LEU A 112 1.28 -13.29 -19.20
N PRO A 113 0.74 -14.04 -20.18
CA PRO A 113 1.54 -14.76 -21.17
C PRO A 113 2.03 -13.81 -22.28
N LEU A 114 2.71 -12.73 -21.89
CA LEU A 114 3.31 -11.76 -22.81
C LEU A 114 4.80 -12.09 -23.00
N SER A 115 5.32 -11.87 -24.21
CA SER A 115 6.73 -12.09 -24.51
C SER A 115 7.63 -11.06 -23.80
N GLY A 116 8.90 -11.42 -23.58
CA GLY A 116 9.92 -10.46 -23.11
C GLY A 116 10.04 -10.26 -21.59
N GLY A 117 9.50 -11.15 -20.76
CA GLY A 117 9.74 -11.14 -19.31
C GLY A 117 8.66 -11.85 -18.50
N GLN A 118 8.80 -11.79 -17.18
CA GLN A 118 7.79 -12.29 -16.24
C GLN A 118 6.74 -11.20 -15.97
N TRP A 119 5.78 -11.08 -16.88
CA TRP A 119 4.69 -10.12 -16.77
C TRP A 119 3.64 -10.57 -15.75
N GLN A 120 3.19 -9.64 -14.92
CA GLN A 120 2.16 -9.84 -13.91
C GLN A 120 1.14 -8.70 -13.96
N ALA A 121 -0.13 -9.04 -13.93
CA ALA A 121 -1.21 -8.11 -13.64
C ALA A 121 -1.49 -8.15 -12.14
N HIS A 122 -1.64 -6.98 -11.54
CA HIS A 122 -1.94 -6.81 -10.14
C HIS A 122 -3.22 -6.01 -9.97
N LEU A 123 -4.04 -6.44 -9.03
CA LEU A 123 -5.33 -5.88 -8.71
C LEU A 123 -5.40 -5.67 -7.20
N GLU A 124 -5.72 -4.47 -6.77
CA GLU A 124 -5.94 -4.13 -5.36
C GLU A 124 -7.29 -3.45 -5.16
N SER A 125 -7.97 -3.80 -4.08
CA SER A 125 -9.16 -3.11 -3.61
C SER A 125 -9.22 -3.18 -2.10
N ALA A 126 -9.30 -2.03 -1.43
CA ALA A 126 -9.36 -1.97 0.01
C ALA A 126 -10.30 -0.86 0.47
N PHE A 127 -11.03 -1.15 1.55
CA PHE A 127 -11.61 -0.13 2.41
C PHE A 127 -11.12 -0.40 3.82
N ARG A 128 -10.18 0.40 4.29
CA ARG A 128 -9.50 0.16 5.56
C ARG A 128 -9.14 1.47 6.21
N ASP A 129 -9.44 1.60 7.51
CA ASP A 129 -9.13 2.78 8.32
C ASP A 129 -9.58 4.09 7.65
N GLY A 130 -10.81 4.06 7.13
CA GLY A 130 -11.48 5.18 6.48
C GLY A 130 -11.01 5.55 5.07
N LEU A 131 -10.08 4.78 4.48
CA LEU A 131 -9.59 5.00 3.11
C LEU A 131 -10.15 3.94 2.15
N HIS A 132 -10.82 4.41 1.08
CA HIS A 132 -11.01 3.62 -0.12
C HIS A 132 -9.75 3.70 -0.99
N ARG A 133 -9.18 2.55 -1.32
CA ARG A 133 -8.03 2.44 -2.21
C ARG A 133 -8.27 1.34 -3.22
N HIS A 134 -8.20 1.68 -4.50
CA HIS A 134 -8.37 0.75 -5.59
C HIS A 134 -7.27 0.96 -6.61
N GLY A 135 -6.74 -0.11 -7.18
CA GLY A 135 -5.67 0.00 -8.16
C GLY A 135 -5.57 -1.22 -9.03
N ALA A 136 -5.02 -1.00 -10.22
CA ALA A 136 -4.69 -2.04 -11.17
C ALA A 136 -3.39 -1.64 -11.88
N TRP A 137 -2.45 -2.55 -12.00
CA TRP A 137 -1.18 -2.27 -12.68
C TRP A 137 -0.60 -3.52 -13.32
N LEU A 138 0.24 -3.30 -14.31
CA LEU A 138 1.09 -4.32 -14.90
C LEU A 138 2.51 -4.13 -14.39
N ALA A 139 3.20 -5.22 -14.12
CA ALA A 139 4.61 -5.23 -13.79
C ALA A 139 5.35 -6.28 -14.61
N VAL A 140 6.60 -6.01 -14.95
CA VAL A 140 7.53 -6.99 -15.51
C VAL A 140 8.79 -6.98 -14.67
N GLN A 141 9.20 -8.19 -14.27
CA GLN A 141 10.38 -8.42 -13.43
C GLN A 141 11.39 -9.31 -14.16
N GLY A 142 12.62 -9.33 -13.64
CA GLY A 142 13.66 -10.26 -14.09
C GLY A 142 14.22 -9.93 -15.48
N VAL A 143 14.04 -8.70 -15.99
CA VAL A 143 14.78 -8.24 -17.18
C VAL A 143 16.23 -8.08 -16.74
N GLN A 144 17.04 -9.10 -16.98
CA GLN A 144 18.46 -9.06 -16.67
C GLN A 144 19.14 -8.13 -17.67
N GLY A 145 19.89 -7.16 -17.16
CA GLY A 145 20.77 -6.36 -18.00
C GLY A 145 21.91 -7.20 -18.58
N PRO A 146 22.75 -6.63 -19.47
CA PRO A 146 23.94 -7.31 -19.98
C PRO A 146 24.86 -7.85 -18.87
N ASN A 147 24.81 -7.21 -17.71
CA ASN A 147 25.45 -7.66 -16.49
C ASN A 147 24.42 -8.39 -15.60
N LYS A 148 24.57 -9.71 -15.41
CA LYS A 148 23.67 -10.57 -14.62
C LYS A 148 23.50 -10.16 -13.14
N ARG A 149 24.22 -9.12 -12.69
CA ARG A 149 24.12 -8.51 -11.35
C ARG A 149 23.17 -7.32 -11.29
N ALA A 150 22.63 -6.90 -12.44
CA ALA A 150 21.66 -5.83 -12.56
C ALA A 150 20.27 -6.40 -12.83
N GLU A 151 19.31 -6.00 -12.02
CA GLU A 151 17.90 -6.34 -12.19
C GLU A 151 17.12 -5.07 -12.53
N HIS A 152 16.29 -5.18 -13.57
CA HIS A 152 15.38 -4.12 -13.99
C HIS A 152 13.93 -4.56 -13.74
N ARG A 153 13.14 -3.64 -13.18
CA ARG A 153 11.70 -3.81 -13.00
C ARG A 153 10.97 -2.61 -13.56
N PHE A 154 9.92 -2.86 -14.32
CA PHE A 154 9.02 -1.83 -14.81
C PHE A 154 7.63 -2.14 -14.33
N ALA A 155 6.90 -1.10 -13.94
CA ALA A 155 5.49 -1.24 -13.64
C ALA A 155 4.73 0.02 -14.04
N ALA A 156 3.48 -0.14 -14.46
CA ALA A 156 2.62 0.99 -14.78
C ALA A 156 1.18 0.63 -14.49
N GLY A 157 0.41 1.61 -14.02
CA GLY A 157 -0.99 1.37 -13.71
C GLY A 157 -1.74 2.60 -13.27
N TYR A 158 -2.85 2.32 -12.62
CA TYR A 158 -3.81 3.30 -12.16
C TYR A 158 -4.12 3.07 -10.69
N ARG A 159 -4.30 4.15 -9.94
CA ARG A 159 -4.77 4.10 -8.55
C ARG A 159 -5.82 5.17 -8.29
N TYR A 160 -6.80 4.82 -7.48
CA TYR A 160 -7.83 5.69 -6.95
C TYR A 160 -7.80 5.64 -5.41
N LEU A 161 -7.92 6.82 -4.79
CA LEU A 161 -7.93 7.04 -3.34
C LEU A 161 -9.10 7.96 -2.96
N ASN A 162 -9.81 7.66 -1.89
CA ASN A 162 -10.83 8.56 -1.35
C ASN A 162 -11.07 8.30 0.14
N ARG A 163 -11.06 9.37 0.94
CA ARG A 163 -11.52 9.37 2.34
C ARG A 163 -12.84 10.15 2.42
N PRO A 164 -14.01 9.49 2.43
CA PRO A 164 -15.27 10.15 2.14
C PRO A 164 -15.81 10.97 3.31
N ARG A 165 -15.46 10.62 4.55
CA ARG A 165 -16.00 11.24 5.77
C ARG A 165 -14.92 12.00 6.52
N ASN A 166 -15.28 13.13 7.12
CA ASN A 166 -14.39 13.87 8.01
C ASN A 166 -14.00 13.05 9.25
N ALA A 167 -14.91 12.21 9.76
CA ALA A 167 -14.63 11.27 10.84
C ALA A 167 -13.49 10.28 10.49
N SER A 168 -13.17 10.07 9.21
CA SER A 168 -12.02 9.26 8.81
C SER A 168 -10.67 9.90 9.12
N ARG A 169 -10.64 11.19 9.51
CA ARG A 169 -9.43 11.87 10.00
C ARG A 169 -9.00 11.37 11.38
N ASP A 170 -9.94 10.89 12.18
CA ASP A 170 -9.66 10.37 13.53
C ASP A 170 -8.88 9.04 13.47
N TYR A 171 -8.77 8.40 12.32
CA TYR A 171 -7.81 7.30 12.15
C TYR A 171 -6.37 7.80 12.09
N LEU A 172 -6.11 8.99 11.56
CA LEU A 172 -4.79 9.39 11.08
C LEU A 172 -3.84 9.83 12.21
N LEU A 173 -2.55 9.55 12.03
CA LEU A 173 -1.48 10.14 12.88
C LEU A 173 -1.33 11.64 12.63
N THR A 174 -1.47 12.06 11.37
CA THR A 174 -1.31 13.46 10.95
C THR A 174 -2.57 13.91 10.19
N PRO A 175 -3.68 14.21 10.89
CA PRO A 175 -4.96 14.56 10.27
C PRO A 175 -4.89 15.73 9.29
N ASP A 176 -4.01 16.70 9.51
CA ASP A 176 -3.84 17.91 8.69
C ASP A 176 -3.08 17.66 7.39
N LEU A 177 -2.42 16.50 7.28
CA LEU A 177 -1.72 16.09 6.07
C LEU A 177 -2.56 15.17 5.17
N TRP A 178 -3.89 15.24 5.31
CA TRP A 178 -4.84 14.48 4.51
C TRP A 178 -6.05 15.32 4.13
N THR A 179 -6.49 15.20 2.87
CA THR A 179 -7.77 15.74 2.43
C THR A 179 -8.89 14.72 2.56
N THR A 180 -10.04 15.16 3.09
CA THR A 180 -11.28 14.37 3.15
C THR A 180 -12.31 14.89 2.16
N GLY A 181 -13.27 14.03 1.81
CA GLY A 181 -14.34 14.32 0.85
C GLY A 181 -13.85 14.42 -0.60
N ARG A 182 -12.54 14.34 -0.85
CA ARG A 182 -11.96 14.47 -2.18
C ARG A 182 -11.46 13.15 -2.73
N SER A 183 -11.74 12.92 -4.00
CA SER A 183 -11.23 11.79 -4.76
C SER A 183 -9.90 12.15 -5.39
N GLN A 184 -8.95 11.24 -5.31
CA GLN A 184 -7.70 11.31 -6.05
C GLN A 184 -7.60 10.11 -6.94
N ALA A 185 -7.23 10.34 -8.19
CA ALA A 185 -6.97 9.29 -9.13
C ALA A 185 -5.73 9.65 -9.94
N TYR A 186 -4.88 8.66 -10.20
CA TYR A 186 -3.67 8.91 -10.96
C TYR A 186 -3.25 7.68 -11.75
N PHE A 187 -2.67 7.94 -12.92
CA PHE A 187 -1.80 7.00 -13.58
C PHE A 187 -0.40 7.13 -13.01
N TRP A 188 0.32 6.02 -12.97
CA TRP A 188 1.71 6.00 -12.57
C TRP A 188 2.50 5.03 -13.43
N ALA A 189 3.78 5.34 -13.62
CA ALA A 189 4.76 4.44 -14.20
C ALA A 189 6.01 4.47 -13.32
N ALA A 190 6.57 3.32 -13.03
CA ALA A 190 7.74 3.16 -12.20
C ALA A 190 8.79 2.33 -12.92
N TYR A 191 10.03 2.76 -12.81
CA TYR A 191 11.21 1.99 -13.16
C TYR A 191 12.07 1.82 -11.92
N ARG A 192 12.53 0.59 -11.68
CA ARG A 192 13.48 0.29 -10.63
C ARG A 192 14.65 -0.47 -11.21
N TRP A 193 15.84 0.03 -10.91
CA TRP A 193 17.10 -0.63 -11.20
C TRP A 193 17.76 -0.99 -9.88
N HIS A 194 18.19 -2.24 -9.75
CA HIS A 194 18.97 -2.71 -8.62
C HIS A 194 20.27 -3.33 -9.14
N VAL A 195 21.39 -3.00 -8.51
CA VAL A 195 22.69 -3.63 -8.83
C VAL A 195 23.47 -3.93 -7.57
N THR A 196 24.12 -5.10 -7.56
CA THR A 196 25.14 -5.44 -6.57
C THR A 196 26.52 -5.41 -7.21
N THR A 197 27.38 -4.55 -6.68
CA THR A 197 28.78 -4.41 -7.13
C THR A 197 29.65 -5.55 -6.59
N GLU A 198 30.88 -5.67 -7.12
CA GLU A 198 31.88 -6.66 -6.64
C GLU A 198 32.19 -6.53 -5.16
N LYS A 199 32.18 -5.30 -4.63
CA LYS A 199 32.46 -5.00 -3.22
C LYS A 199 31.27 -5.25 -2.31
N LYS A 200 30.23 -5.94 -2.80
CA LYS A 200 28.94 -6.15 -2.12
C LYS A 200 28.21 -4.85 -1.75
N THR A 201 28.57 -3.73 -2.37
CA THR A 201 27.78 -2.49 -2.30
C THR A 201 26.57 -2.65 -3.19
N GLN A 202 25.39 -2.36 -2.65
CA GLN A 202 24.13 -2.39 -3.37
C GLN A 202 23.71 -0.97 -3.72
N HIS A 203 23.22 -0.79 -4.94
CA HIS A 203 22.61 0.45 -5.38
C HIS A 203 21.22 0.16 -5.90
N GLN A 204 20.29 1.06 -5.60
CA GLN A 204 18.96 1.05 -6.17
C GLN A 204 18.61 2.44 -6.68
N LEU A 205 18.24 2.54 -7.95
CA LEU A 205 17.61 3.72 -8.53
C LEU A 205 16.13 3.43 -8.72
N SER A 206 15.27 4.35 -8.33
CA SER A 206 13.84 4.31 -8.62
C SER A 206 13.43 5.59 -9.30
N LEU A 207 12.70 5.48 -10.42
CA LEU A 207 12.08 6.60 -11.12
C LEU A 207 10.58 6.35 -11.12
N ASN A 208 9.81 7.33 -10.65
CA ASN A 208 8.36 7.26 -10.54
C ASN A 208 7.75 8.46 -11.26
N LEU A 209 6.97 8.20 -12.30
CA LEU A 209 6.11 9.16 -12.96
C LEU A 209 4.70 9.01 -12.40
N ARG A 210 4.06 10.14 -12.08
CA ARG A 210 2.65 10.18 -11.70
C ARG A 210 1.96 11.29 -12.47
N ALA A 211 0.79 10.99 -13.01
CA ALA A 211 -0.05 11.94 -13.71
C ALA A 211 -1.50 11.79 -13.26
N THR A 212 -2.23 12.90 -13.22
CA THR A 212 -3.65 12.90 -12.87
C THR A 212 -4.45 11.96 -13.77
N GLY A 213 -5.32 11.17 -13.14
CA GLY A 213 -6.17 10.19 -13.80
C GLY A 213 -7.66 10.57 -13.74
N PRO A 214 -8.50 9.91 -14.55
CA PRO A 214 -9.94 10.08 -14.53
C PRO A 214 -10.55 9.90 -13.14
N GLY A 215 -11.43 10.82 -12.72
CA GLY A 215 -12.08 10.78 -11.40
C GLY A 215 -11.28 11.42 -10.26
N SER A 216 -10.11 11.98 -10.56
CA SER A 216 -9.38 12.84 -9.63
C SER A 216 -10.02 14.23 -9.54
N GLN A 217 -10.03 14.81 -8.35
CA GLN A 217 -10.38 16.21 -8.11
C GLN A 217 -9.15 17.10 -7.90
N ALA A 218 -7.95 16.55 -8.08
CA ALA A 218 -6.68 17.28 -8.08
C ALA A 218 -6.03 17.15 -9.45
N SER A 219 -5.40 18.24 -9.91
CA SER A 219 -4.64 18.30 -11.17
C SER A 219 -3.17 18.53 -10.86
N TYR A 220 -2.37 17.50 -11.10
CA TYR A 220 -0.94 17.48 -10.88
C TYR A 220 -0.27 16.38 -11.71
N SER A 221 1.02 16.55 -11.93
CA SER A 221 1.91 15.50 -12.41
C SER A 221 3.31 15.73 -11.87
N TRP A 222 4.06 14.66 -11.71
CA TRP A 222 5.45 14.75 -11.27
C TRP A 222 6.27 13.56 -11.73
N LEU A 223 7.57 13.80 -11.83
CA LEU A 223 8.63 12.80 -11.89
C LEU A 223 9.39 12.86 -10.57
N GLU A 224 9.57 11.71 -9.94
CA GLU A 224 10.39 11.54 -8.75
C GLU A 224 11.50 10.55 -9.04
N GLY A 225 12.71 10.91 -8.60
CA GLY A 225 13.86 10.02 -8.59
C GLY A 225 14.31 9.78 -7.16
N SER A 226 14.68 8.53 -6.85
CA SER A 226 15.38 8.18 -5.62
C SER A 226 16.55 7.25 -5.89
N TRP A 227 17.65 7.50 -5.19
CA TRP A 227 18.85 6.67 -5.21
C TRP A 227 19.18 6.22 -3.79
N LEU A 228 19.31 4.91 -3.61
CA LEU A 228 19.72 4.27 -2.37
C LEU A 228 21.06 3.59 -2.60
N SER A 229 21.98 3.77 -1.66
CA SER A 229 23.26 3.08 -1.65
C SER A 229 23.52 2.49 -0.28
N THR A 230 23.79 1.19 -0.23
CA THR A 230 24.19 0.50 0.99
C THR A 230 25.52 -0.21 0.75
N GLY A 231 26.47 -0.02 1.66
CA GLY A 231 27.79 -0.61 1.52
C GLY A 231 28.54 -0.59 2.84
N ARG A 232 29.69 -1.22 2.86
CA ARG A 232 30.56 -1.26 4.03
C ARG A 232 31.86 -0.54 3.74
N TRP A 233 32.24 0.38 4.61
CA TRP A 233 33.52 1.08 4.52
C TRP A 233 34.23 1.03 5.86
N ARG A 234 35.43 0.41 5.88
CA ARG A 234 36.29 0.31 7.08
C ARG A 234 35.58 -0.19 8.34
N GLY A 235 34.69 -1.18 8.17
CA GLY A 235 33.92 -1.76 9.28
C GLY A 235 32.55 -1.12 9.51
N PHE A 236 32.31 0.10 9.01
CA PHE A 236 31.05 0.83 9.14
C PHE A 236 30.07 0.46 8.02
N ASP A 237 28.81 0.25 8.38
CA ASP A 237 27.72 0.11 7.42
C ASP A 237 27.19 1.49 7.04
N LEU A 238 27.45 1.89 5.80
CA LEU A 238 27.01 3.16 5.24
C LEU A 238 25.72 2.95 4.45
N ARG A 239 24.70 3.75 4.77
CA ARG A 239 23.43 3.80 4.03
C ARG A 239 23.15 5.24 3.65
N GLY A 240 23.14 5.52 2.36
CA GLY A 240 22.83 6.82 1.80
C GLY A 240 21.54 6.78 0.98
N ARG A 241 20.76 7.85 1.06
CA ARG A 241 19.59 8.08 0.21
C ARG A 241 19.63 9.49 -0.34
N ALA A 242 19.41 9.63 -1.64
CA ALA A 242 19.11 10.90 -2.29
C ALA A 242 17.75 10.77 -2.98
N PHE A 243 16.94 11.82 -2.95
CA PHE A 243 15.67 11.85 -3.66
C PHE A 243 15.32 13.28 -4.08
N ALA A 244 14.61 13.38 -5.20
CA ALA A 244 14.14 14.65 -5.72
C ALA A 244 12.86 14.44 -6.52
N ARG A 245 11.98 15.43 -6.50
CA ARG A 245 10.73 15.43 -7.26
C ARG A 245 10.60 16.74 -8.02
N TYR A 246 10.27 16.63 -9.30
CA TYR A 246 9.97 17.75 -10.17
C TYR A 246 8.59 17.54 -10.79
N GLY A 247 7.75 18.57 -10.80
CA GLY A 247 6.38 18.41 -11.26
C GLY A 247 5.63 19.73 -11.38
N SER A 248 4.40 19.63 -11.85
CA SER A 248 3.49 20.76 -12.03
C SER A 248 2.15 20.51 -11.34
N GLY A 249 1.38 21.59 -11.17
CA GLY A 249 0.13 21.57 -10.43
C GLY A 249 0.35 21.47 -8.91
N LEU A 250 -0.74 21.30 -8.19
CA LEU A 250 -0.73 21.22 -6.73
C LEU A 250 -1.16 19.83 -6.29
N PRO A 251 -0.20 18.92 -5.99
CA PRO A 251 -0.55 17.62 -5.44
C PRO A 251 -1.25 17.80 -4.07
N PRO A 252 -2.24 16.95 -3.76
CA PRO A 252 -2.85 16.87 -2.44
C PRO A 252 -1.79 16.70 -1.36
N VAL A 253 -2.06 17.24 -0.16
CA VAL A 253 -1.09 17.29 0.93
C VAL A 253 -0.58 15.88 1.31
N GLU A 254 -1.45 14.88 1.24
CA GLU A 254 -1.12 13.48 1.49
C GLU A 254 -0.18 12.85 0.46
N SER A 255 -0.06 13.45 -0.73
CA SER A 255 0.79 12.96 -1.83
C SER A 255 2.01 13.85 -2.07
N ARG A 256 2.26 14.88 -1.25
CA ARG A 256 3.45 15.76 -1.37
C ARG A 256 4.73 15.03 -0.96
N LEU A 257 5.87 15.54 -1.45
CA LEU A 257 7.18 15.10 -0.99
C LEU A 257 7.54 15.89 0.28
N TYR A 258 7.76 15.18 1.38
CA TYR A 258 8.19 15.76 2.64
C TYR A 258 9.69 15.56 2.83
N LEU A 259 10.31 16.39 3.68
CA LEU A 259 11.74 16.29 4.00
C LEU A 259 12.14 14.94 4.58
N ALA A 260 11.21 14.26 5.27
CA ALA A 260 11.44 12.91 5.78
C ALA A 260 11.63 11.88 4.66
N GLY A 261 11.18 12.17 3.43
CA GLY A 261 11.38 11.32 2.25
C GLY A 261 10.18 10.48 1.86
N ALA A 262 9.11 10.46 2.66
CA ALA A 262 7.86 9.79 2.34
C ALA A 262 6.63 10.67 2.58
N SER A 263 5.57 10.33 1.86
CA SER A 263 4.28 11.00 1.93
C SER A 263 3.34 10.32 2.95
N PRO A 264 2.33 11.03 3.50
CA PRO A 264 1.28 10.41 4.29
C PRO A 264 0.56 9.26 3.56
N GLU A 265 0.42 9.36 2.23
CA GLU A 265 -0.07 8.27 1.37
C GLU A 265 0.80 7.01 1.45
N GLU A 266 2.13 7.16 1.50
CA GLU A 266 3.07 6.04 1.70
C GLU A 266 3.02 5.52 3.14
N MET A 267 2.97 6.41 4.14
CA MET A 267 2.81 6.02 5.55
C MET A 267 1.58 5.14 5.77
N TRP A 268 0.49 5.39 5.03
CA TRP A 268 -0.72 4.57 5.11
C TRP A 268 -0.48 3.10 4.74
N THR A 269 0.55 2.79 3.94
CA THR A 269 0.86 1.39 3.61
C THR A 269 1.45 0.62 4.78
N GLU A 270 2.10 1.31 5.71
CA GLU A 270 2.72 0.73 6.91
C GLU A 270 1.67 0.49 8.00
N PRO A 271 1.40 -0.77 8.41
CA PRO A 271 0.33 -1.08 9.36
C PRO A 271 0.36 -0.27 10.66
N LEU A 272 1.54 -0.03 11.23
CA LEU A 272 1.70 0.68 12.49
C LEU A 272 1.54 2.20 12.36
N LEU A 273 1.72 2.75 11.16
CA LEU A 273 1.62 4.20 10.89
C LEU A 273 0.31 4.60 10.22
N ARG A 274 -0.45 3.60 9.74
CA ARG A 274 -1.71 3.81 9.02
C ARG A 274 -2.80 4.43 9.89
N ALA A 275 -2.79 4.11 11.18
CA ALA A 275 -3.77 4.61 12.13
C ALA A 275 -3.14 4.89 13.51
N ARG A 276 -3.76 5.79 14.26
CA ARG A 276 -3.40 6.11 15.66
C ARG A 276 -3.55 4.92 16.58
N GLY A 277 -2.81 4.93 17.68
CA GLY A 277 -2.84 3.92 18.74
C GLY A 277 -1.45 3.35 19.04
N TRP A 278 -0.70 2.97 18.02
CA TRP A 278 0.64 2.36 18.18
C TRP A 278 1.74 3.40 18.41
N VAL A 279 1.64 4.55 17.73
CA VAL A 279 2.56 5.66 17.91
C VAL A 279 2.03 6.57 19.04
N PRO A 280 2.83 6.89 20.06
CA PRO A 280 2.45 7.83 21.10
C PRO A 280 2.11 9.21 20.51
N ALA A 281 1.04 9.83 21.00
CA ALA A 281 0.64 11.18 20.56
C ALA A 281 1.76 12.21 20.77
N THR A 282 2.51 12.08 21.88
CA THR A 282 3.66 12.94 22.20
C THR A 282 4.79 12.89 21.17
N TRP A 283 4.85 11.86 20.33
CA TRP A 283 5.85 11.78 19.24
C TRP A 283 5.43 12.55 17.99
N LEU A 284 4.14 12.85 17.89
CA LEU A 284 3.50 13.59 16.80
C LEU A 284 3.24 15.05 17.19
N GLU A 285 3.35 15.38 18.47
CA GLU A 285 3.23 16.73 18.97
C GLU A 285 4.53 17.50 18.65
N SER A 286 4.43 18.47 17.75
CA SER A 286 5.33 19.62 17.83
C SER A 286 4.62 20.67 18.66
N ASP A 287 5.22 21.06 19.79
CA ASP A 287 4.75 22.14 20.66
C ASP A 287 4.81 23.50 19.93
N ARG A 288 3.97 23.70 18.90
CA ARG A 288 3.95 24.91 18.06
C ARG A 288 5.36 25.33 17.60
N GLY A 289 6.20 24.36 17.23
CA GLY A 289 7.57 24.59 16.79
C GLY A 289 8.65 24.66 17.89
N ARG A 290 8.32 24.41 19.17
CA ARG A 290 9.31 24.39 20.27
C ARG A 290 10.06 23.07 20.41
N GLN A 291 9.49 21.97 19.91
CA GLN A 291 10.14 20.67 19.89
C GLN A 291 10.07 20.05 18.47
N PRO A 292 11.14 19.37 18.04
CA PRO A 292 11.13 18.63 16.79
C PRO A 292 10.16 17.45 16.87
N TYR A 293 9.49 17.14 15.76
CA TYR A 293 8.75 15.88 15.64
C TYR A 293 9.70 14.70 15.91
N HIS A 294 9.26 13.74 16.72
CA HIS A 294 10.07 12.55 17.03
C HIS A 294 9.84 11.41 16.05
N LEU A 295 8.71 11.42 15.32
CA LEU A 295 8.43 10.45 14.27
C LEU A 295 8.89 10.97 12.90
N HIS A 296 9.81 10.24 12.27
CA HIS A 296 10.17 10.42 10.86
C HIS A 296 9.91 9.12 10.09
N TYR A 297 9.28 9.23 8.92
CA TYR A 297 9.07 8.10 8.02
C TYR A 297 9.74 8.39 6.67
N GLY A 298 10.67 7.51 6.31
CA GLY A 298 11.49 7.64 5.11
C GLY A 298 10.87 7.02 3.85
N GLY A 299 9.93 6.08 3.99
CA GLY A 299 9.45 5.25 2.89
C GLY A 299 10.46 4.19 2.45
#